data_AF-A0A2E8UDN8-F1
#
_entry.id   AF-A0A2E8UDN8-F1
#
_cell.length_a   1.000
_cell.length_b   1.000
_cell.length_c   1.000
_cell.angle_alpha   90.00
_cell.angle_beta   90.00
_cell.angle_gamma   90.00
#
_symmetry.space_group_name_H-M   'P 1'
#
loop_
_entity.id
_entity.type
_entity.pdbx_description
1 polymer ?
#
loop_
_entity_poly.entity_id
_entity_poly.type
_entity_poly.pdbx_seq_one_letter_code
_entity_poly.pdbx_strand_id
1 'polypeptide(L)'
;MKRSQLKRTGRLRSRSKKTEAKYRVRRKLVEELLSTRTRCEAGIEGICTSRSVDVHEIKTRGRGGSILDRANLLCLCRPCHQYVTEHPKEAHALGLVVHAWEEL
;
A
#
# COMPACT_ATOMS: atom_id res chain seq x y z
N MET A 1 -9.05 -17.66 33.11
CA MET A 1 -8.12 -16.59 33.55
C MET A 1 -8.82 -15.24 33.52
N LYS A 2 -8.89 -14.50 34.62
CA LYS A 2 -9.43 -13.13 34.62
C LYS A 2 -8.37 -12.18 34.06
N ARG A 3 -8.64 -11.53 32.92
CA ARG A 3 -7.76 -10.48 32.38
C ARG A 3 -7.88 -9.25 33.29
N SER A 4 -6.77 -8.81 33.86
CA SER A 4 -6.74 -7.56 34.64
C SER A 4 -6.99 -6.37 33.72
N GLN A 5 -7.67 -5.34 34.23
CA GLN A 5 -7.85 -4.08 33.51
C GLN A 5 -6.49 -3.48 33.13
N LEU A 6 -6.34 -3.04 31.88
CA LEU A 6 -5.14 -2.35 31.41
C LEU A 6 -5.03 -1.01 32.15
N LYS A 7 -3.88 -0.77 32.81
CA LYS A 7 -3.58 0.53 33.40
C LYS A 7 -3.59 1.58 32.29
N ARG A 8 -4.55 2.52 32.34
CA ARG A 8 -4.57 3.68 31.46
C ARG A 8 -3.38 4.57 31.80
N THR A 9 -2.36 4.50 30.95
CA THR A 9 -1.26 5.47 30.93
C THR A 9 -1.66 6.64 30.03
N GLY A 10 -0.79 7.64 29.83
CA GLY A 10 -1.09 8.86 29.05
C GLY A 10 -1.58 8.61 27.61
N ARG A 11 -1.70 9.68 26.83
CA ARG A 11 -2.27 9.63 25.47
C ARG A 11 -1.70 8.46 24.65
N LEU A 12 -2.59 7.68 24.04
CA LEU A 12 -2.21 6.59 23.17
C LEU A 12 -1.37 7.11 22.01
N ARG A 13 -0.21 6.49 21.77
CA ARG A 13 0.63 6.81 20.63
C ARG A 13 -0.13 6.51 19.33
N SER A 14 0.04 7.36 18.31
CA SER A 14 -0.58 7.15 16.99
C SER A 14 -0.14 5.84 16.33
N ARG A 15 1.09 5.38 16.62
CA ARG A 15 1.66 4.12 16.12
C ARG A 15 2.54 3.46 17.18
N SER A 16 2.62 2.13 17.09
CA SER A 16 3.57 1.35 17.89
C SER A 16 5.02 1.64 17.47
N LYS A 17 6.00 1.39 18.36
CA LYS A 17 7.43 1.53 18.02
C LYS A 17 7.83 0.64 16.83
N LYS A 18 7.27 -0.58 16.75
CA LYS A 18 7.48 -1.54 15.66
C LYS A 18 6.94 -0.99 14.33
N THR A 19 5.73 -0.42 14.35
CA THR A 19 5.12 0.19 13.16
C THR A 19 5.93 1.40 12.69
N GLU A 20 6.34 2.29 13.60
CA GLU A 20 7.12 3.47 13.22
C GLU A 20 8.48 3.09 12.60
N ALA A 21 9.15 2.04 13.11
CA ALA A 21 10.37 1.53 12.50
C ALA A 21 10.16 1.09 11.05
N LYS A 22 9.08 0.36 10.75
CA LYS A 22 8.73 -0.03 9.38
C LYS A 22 8.46 1.20 8.49
N TYR A 23 7.76 2.21 9.02
CA TYR A 23 7.42 3.41 8.27
C TYR A 23 8.63 4.30 7.94
N ARG A 24 9.68 4.31 8.79
CA ARG A 24 10.95 4.96 8.46
C ARG A 24 11.58 4.36 7.20
N VAL A 25 11.58 3.03 7.09
CA VAL A 25 12.07 2.33 5.90
C VAL A 25 11.15 2.59 4.71
N ARG A 26 9.83 2.50 4.89
CA ARG A 26 8.85 2.74 3.82
C ARG A 26 8.99 4.13 3.21
N ARG A 27 9.20 5.19 4.00
CA ARG A 27 9.32 6.56 3.46
C ARG A 27 10.47 6.68 2.46
N LYS A 28 11.64 6.13 2.80
CA LYS A 28 12.80 6.09 1.89
C LYS A 28 12.52 5.25 0.64
N LEU A 29 11.89 4.09 0.82
CA LEU A 29 11.51 3.22 -0.28
C LEU A 29 10.53 3.91 -1.25
N VAL A 30 9.53 4.64 -0.73
CA VAL A 30 8.55 5.36 -1.56
C VAL A 30 9.23 6.46 -2.36
N GLU A 31 10.12 7.23 -1.75
CA GLU A 31 10.91 8.26 -2.44
C GLU A 31 11.79 7.66 -3.56
N GLU A 32 12.46 6.55 -3.27
CA GLU A 32 13.25 5.82 -4.26
C GLU A 32 12.39 5.27 -5.41
N LEU A 33 11.25 4.65 -5.10
CA LEU A 33 10.36 4.08 -6.10
C LEU A 33 9.77 5.15 -7.01
N LEU A 34 9.30 6.28 -6.46
CA LEU A 34 8.72 7.36 -7.27
C LEU A 34 9.76 8.12 -8.09
N SER A 35 11.04 8.15 -7.67
CA SER A 35 12.12 8.75 -8.45
C SER A 35 12.62 7.83 -9.57
N THR A 36 12.57 6.51 -9.39
CA THR A 36 13.03 5.53 -10.38
C THR A 36 11.93 5.07 -11.34
N ARG A 37 10.70 4.86 -10.83
CA ARG A 37 9.52 4.42 -11.60
C ARG A 37 8.59 5.61 -11.83
N THR A 38 9.02 6.55 -12.65
CA THR A 38 8.35 7.85 -12.86
C THR A 38 7.05 7.76 -13.67
N ARG A 39 6.81 6.61 -14.33
CA ARG A 39 5.59 6.33 -15.09
C ARG A 39 4.63 5.42 -14.33
N CYS A 40 3.34 5.66 -14.52
CA CYS A 40 2.25 4.87 -13.96
C CYS A 40 2.30 3.44 -14.49
N GLU A 41 2.41 2.47 -13.59
CA GLU A 41 2.50 1.04 -13.93
C GLU A 41 1.12 0.43 -14.25
N ALA A 42 0.01 1.06 -13.87
CA ALA A 42 -1.34 0.54 -14.15
C ALA A 42 -1.81 0.77 -15.58
N GLY A 43 -1.43 1.90 -16.20
CA GLY A 43 -1.70 2.14 -17.62
C GLY A 43 -3.17 2.12 -18.08
N ILE A 44 -4.14 2.31 -17.16
CA ILE A 44 -5.58 2.15 -17.47
C ILE A 44 -6.01 3.15 -18.56
N GLU A 45 -6.51 2.62 -19.67
CA GLU A 45 -6.94 3.41 -20.83
C GLU A 45 -8.07 4.37 -20.45
N GLY A 46 -8.02 5.60 -20.97
CA GLY A 46 -8.99 6.65 -20.65
C GLY A 46 -8.87 7.28 -19.26
N ILE A 47 -8.02 6.74 -18.38
CA ILE A 47 -7.86 7.22 -16.98
C ILE A 47 -6.43 7.68 -16.67
N CYS A 48 -5.44 6.97 -17.21
CA CYS A 48 -4.04 7.16 -16.85
C CYS A 48 -3.48 8.54 -17.28
N THR A 49 -2.82 9.22 -16.35
CA THR A 49 -2.15 10.52 -16.58
C THR A 49 -0.62 10.40 -16.71
N SER A 50 -0.14 9.18 -16.96
CA SER A 50 1.27 8.81 -17.15
C SER A 50 2.22 9.01 -15.97
N ARG A 51 2.20 10.11 -15.22
CA ARG A 51 3.16 10.34 -14.12
C ARG A 51 2.74 9.61 -12.85
N SER A 52 3.65 8.82 -12.27
CA SER A 52 3.41 8.20 -10.96
C SER A 52 3.58 9.22 -9.83
N VAL A 53 2.69 9.13 -8.84
CA VAL A 53 2.69 10.00 -7.64
C VAL A 53 2.34 9.24 -6.36
N ASP A 54 1.81 8.02 -6.48
CA ASP A 54 1.44 7.15 -5.36
C ASP A 54 2.08 5.77 -5.49
N VAL A 55 2.41 5.15 -4.36
CA VAL A 55 2.88 3.76 -4.30
C VAL A 55 1.75 2.88 -3.74
N HIS A 56 1.15 2.11 -4.64
CA HIS A 56 0.06 1.17 -4.41
C HIS A 56 0.55 -0.20 -3.93
N GLU A 57 -0.24 -0.88 -3.09
CA GLU A 57 0.02 -2.23 -2.58
C GLU A 57 -0.85 -3.24 -3.35
N ILE A 58 -0.26 -4.15 -4.13
CA ILE A 58 -1.00 -5.19 -4.88
C ILE A 58 -1.80 -6.08 -3.90
N LYS A 59 -1.10 -6.65 -2.92
CA LYS A 59 -1.67 -7.25 -1.73
C LYS A 59 -1.65 -6.22 -0.62
N THR A 60 -2.83 -5.77 -0.20
CA THR A 60 -2.93 -4.75 0.86
C THR A 60 -2.44 -5.30 2.20
N ARG A 61 -1.92 -4.42 3.06
CA ARG A 61 -1.52 -4.77 4.44
C ARG A 61 -2.58 -5.48 5.27
N GLY A 62 -3.86 -5.17 5.04
CA GLY A 62 -4.99 -5.80 5.74
C GLY A 62 -5.19 -7.26 5.32
N ARG A 63 -4.69 -7.61 4.12
CA ARG A 63 -4.72 -8.96 3.53
C ARG A 63 -3.40 -9.70 3.71
N GLY A 64 -2.50 -9.19 4.57
CA GLY A 64 -1.20 -9.80 4.85
C GLY A 64 -0.04 -9.34 3.93
N GLY A 65 -0.28 -8.39 3.03
CA GLY A 65 0.76 -7.90 2.13
C GLY A 65 1.84 -7.06 2.84
N SER A 66 3.05 -7.09 2.28
CA SER A 66 4.18 -6.33 2.80
C SER A 66 4.22 -4.90 2.24
N ILE A 67 4.34 -3.92 3.13
CA ILE A 67 4.52 -2.51 2.74
C ILE A 67 5.97 -2.16 2.34
N LEU A 68 6.88 -3.13 2.40
CA LEU A 68 8.32 -2.97 2.15
C LEU A 68 8.83 -3.88 1.02
N ASP A 69 8.04 -4.85 0.59
CA ASP A 69 8.41 -5.74 -0.50
C ASP A 69 8.16 -5.03 -1.84
N ARG A 70 9.20 -4.91 -2.66
CA ARG A 70 9.13 -4.20 -3.95
C ARG A 70 8.26 -4.93 -4.96
N ALA A 71 8.14 -6.25 -4.86
CA ALA A 71 7.27 -7.04 -5.74
C ALA A 71 5.79 -6.73 -5.48
N ASN A 72 5.45 -6.33 -4.24
CA ASN A 72 4.10 -5.97 -3.84
C ASN A 72 3.74 -4.49 -4.13
N LEU A 73 4.65 -3.69 -4.70
CA LEU A 73 4.49 -2.25 -4.80
C LEU A 73 4.51 -1.78 -6.25
N LEU A 74 3.47 -1.04 -6.64
CA LEU A 74 3.34 -0.39 -7.95
C LEU A 74 3.31 1.13 -7.80
N CYS A 75 3.93 1.85 -8.72
CA CYS A 75 3.91 3.31 -8.78
C CYS A 75 2.81 3.75 -9.74
N LEU A 76 1.77 4.39 -9.21
CA LEU A 76 0.56 4.75 -9.95
C LEU A 76 0.38 6.27 -10.01
N CYS A 77 -0.31 6.74 -11.05
CA CYS A 77 -0.88 8.08 -11.02
C CYS A 77 -2.11 8.13 -10.11
N ARG A 78 -2.47 9.32 -9.63
CA ARG A 78 -3.62 9.50 -8.71
C ARG A 78 -4.93 8.93 -9.28
N PRO A 79 -5.32 9.19 -10.55
CA PRO A 79 -6.56 8.63 -11.12
C PRO A 79 -6.58 7.10 -11.16
N CYS A 80 -5.48 6.45 -11.60
CA CYS A 80 -5.40 4.99 -11.60
C CYS A 80 -5.44 4.41 -10.18
N HIS A 81 -4.78 5.06 -9.21
CA HIS A 81 -4.83 4.62 -7.81
C HIS A 81 -6.27 4.69 -7.25
N GLN A 82 -7.01 5.75 -7.58
CA GLN A 82 -8.41 5.88 -7.20
C GLN A 82 -9.27 4.78 -7.84
N TYR A 83 -9.11 4.57 -9.15
CA TYR A 83 -9.85 3.52 -9.88
C TYR A 83 -9.65 2.13 -9.27
N VAL A 84 -8.40 1.77 -8.96
CA VAL A 84 -8.07 0.47 -8.35
C VAL A 84 -8.77 0.26 -7.00
N THR A 85 -8.99 1.34 -6.25
CA THR A 85 -9.68 1.29 -4.96
C THR A 85 -11.19 1.15 -5.14
N GLU A 86 -11.76 1.87 -6.10
CA GLU A 86 -13.20 1.94 -6.35
C GLU A 86 -13.73 0.74 -7.16
N HIS A 87 -12.89 0.12 -8.00
CA HIS A 87 -13.22 -0.96 -8.91
C HIS A 87 -12.41 -2.24 -8.63
N PRO A 88 -12.52 -2.85 -7.42
CA PRO A 88 -11.63 -3.94 -7.00
C PRO A 88 -11.73 -5.22 -7.84
N LYS A 89 -12.90 -5.49 -8.46
CA LYS A 89 -13.08 -6.66 -9.34
C LYS A 89 -12.27 -6.49 -10.64
N GLU A 90 -12.36 -5.32 -11.24
CA GLU A 90 -11.62 -4.99 -12.46
C GLU A 90 -10.13 -4.86 -12.18
N ALA A 91 -9.77 -4.24 -11.06
CA ALA A 91 -8.39 -4.16 -10.59
C ALA A 91 -7.77 -5.55 -10.36
N HIS A 92 -8.53 -6.51 -9.83
CA HIS A 92 -8.09 -7.90 -9.70
C HIS A 92 -7.88 -8.57 -11.06
N ALA A 93 -8.82 -8.39 -12.01
CA ALA A 93 -8.67 -8.89 -13.37
C ALA A 93 -7.44 -8.29 -14.11
N LEU A 94 -7.06 -7.06 -13.77
CA LEU A 94 -5.85 -6.40 -14.27
C LEU A 94 -4.56 -6.73 -13.49
N GLY A 95 -4.63 -7.58 -12.46
CA GLY A 95 -3.48 -7.94 -11.61
C GLY A 95 -2.99 -6.80 -10.69
N LEU A 96 -3.77 -5.73 -10.54
CA LEU A 96 -3.43 -4.57 -9.71
C LEU A 96 -3.77 -4.77 -8.23
N VAL A 97 -4.61 -5.76 -7.92
CA VAL A 97 -4.97 -6.17 -6.55
C VAL A 97 -5.10 -7.69 -6.50
N VAL A 98 -4.67 -8.30 -5.39
CA VAL A 98 -4.90 -9.73 -5.12
C VAL A 98 -5.75 -9.96 -3.86
N HIS A 99 -6.41 -11.11 -3.80
CA HIS A 99 -7.08 -11.61 -2.60
C HIS A 99 -6.09 -12.06 -1.54
N ALA A 100 -6.57 -12.28 -0.31
CA ALA A 100 -5.70 -12.63 0.82
C ALA A 100 -5.06 -14.03 0.66
N TRP A 101 -5.75 -14.96 0.02
CA TRP A 101 -5.31 -16.34 -0.20
C TRP A 101 -4.47 -16.54 -1.45
N GLU A 102 -4.28 -15.49 -2.26
CA GLU A 102 -3.47 -15.55 -3.48
C GLU A 102 -2.03 -15.15 -3.17
N GLU A 103 -1.08 -15.80 -3.84
CA GLU A 103 0.34 -15.42 -3.81
C GLU A 103 0.60 -14.25 -4.78
N LEU A 104 1.71 -13.55 -4.54
CA LEU A 104 2.17 -12.41 -5.34
C LEU A 104 3.01 -12.85 -6.54
#